data_AF-A0A4Q5TYD1-F1
#
_entry.id   AF-A0A4Q5TYD1-F1
#
_cell.length_a   1.000
_cell.length_b   1.000
_cell.length_c   1.000
_cell.angle_alpha   90.00
_cell.angle_beta   90.00
_cell.angle_gamma   90.00
#
_symmetry.space_group_name_H-M   'P 1'
#
loop_
_entity.id
_entity.type
_entity.pdbx_description
1 polymer ?
#
loop_
_entity_poly.entity_id
_entity_poly.type
_entity_poly.pdbx_seq_one_letter_code
_entity_poly.pdbx_strand_id
1 'polypeptide(L)' 'MFVIKRNNKKESVKFDKITARIEKLCYGLDRRFVNSIDVAKKVIEGLYDGVTTTELDNLAAETAASLTVKHPEYAL' A
#
# COMPACT_ATOMS: atom_id res chain seq x y z
N MET A 1 -11.69 -10.97 5.64
CA MET A 1 -10.23 -10.96 5.37
C MET A 1 -9.49 -10.33 6.54
N PHE A 2 -8.39 -10.95 6.96
CA PHE A 2 -7.52 -10.49 8.04
C PHE A 2 -6.06 -10.45 7.58
N VAL A 3 -5.28 -9.56 8.19
CA VAL A 3 -3.81 -9.55 8.09
C VAL A 3 -3.17 -10.09 9.36
N ILE A 4 -1.99 -10.69 9.23
CA ILE A 4 -1.15 -11.11 10.34
C ILE A 4 -0.08 -10.05 10.59
N LYS A 5 -0.15 -9.37 11.74
CA LYS A 5 0.87 -8.39 12.12
C LYS A 5 2.20 -9.07 12.46
N ARG A 6 3.28 -8.29 12.45
CA ARG A 6 4.64 -8.73 12.88
C ARG A 6 4.67 -9.34 14.30
N ASN A 7 3.70 -8.99 15.15
CA ASN A 7 3.54 -9.57 16.49
C ASN A 7 2.58 -10.77 16.55
N ASN A 8 2.29 -11.42 15.42
CA ASN A 8 1.34 -12.53 15.25
C ASN A 8 -0.13 -12.24 15.58
N LYS A 9 -0.50 -10.98 15.85
CA LYS A 9 -1.91 -10.62 16.05
C LYS A 9 -2.65 -10.52 14.71
N LYS A 10 -3.87 -11.04 14.68
CA LYS A 10 -4.81 -10.87 13.57
C LYS A 10 -5.48 -9.51 13.66
N GLU A 11 -5.61 -8.85 12.52
CA GLU A 11 -6.40 -7.63 12.40
C GLU A 11 -7.25 -7.66 11.13
N SER A 12 -8.48 -7.16 11.21
CA SER A 12 -9.35 -7.05 10.04
C SER A 12 -8.76 -6.06 9.04
N VAL A 13 -8.75 -6.44 7.76
CA VAL A 13 -8.32 -5.55 6.68
C VAL A 13 -9.29 -4.39 6.57
N LYS A 14 -8.76 -3.17 6.60
CA LYS A 14 -9.54 -1.95 6.38
C LYS A 14 -8.83 -1.06 5.36
N PHE A 15 -9.58 -0.57 4.37
CA PHE A 15 -9.03 0.24 3.29
C PHE A 15 -8.41 1.55 3.79
N ASP A 16 -9.13 2.25 4.67
CA ASP A 16 -8.67 3.47 5.35
C ASP A 16 -7.28 3.31 5.99
N LYS A 17 -7.02 2.16 6.63
CA LYS A 17 -5.71 1.86 7.25
C LYS A 17 -4.61 1.64 6.22
N ILE A 18 -4.91 0.97 5.11
CA ILE A 18 -3.94 0.76 4.03
C ILE A 18 -3.62 2.11 3.38
N THR A 19 -4.64 2.88 3.00
CA THR A 19 -4.49 4.20 2.41
C THR A 19 -3.71 5.14 3.34
N ALA A 20 -4.06 5.19 4.63
CA ALA A 20 -3.34 6.02 5.61
C ALA A 20 -1.87 5.62 5.79
N ARG A 21 -1.53 4.35 5.58
CA ARG A 21 -0.15 3.89 5.64
C ARG A 21 0.64 4.34 4.42
N ILE A 22 0.09 4.18 3.22
CA ILE A 22 0.70 4.63 1.96
C ILE A 22 0.81 6.16 1.95
N GLU A 23 -0.21 6.86 2.45
CA GLU A 23 -0.26 8.32 2.54
C GLU A 23 0.94 8.89 3.30
N LYS A 24 1.39 8.22 4.37
CA LYS A 24 2.59 8.61 5.12
C LYS A 24 3.88 8.44 4.33
N LEU A 25 3.93 7.46 3.42
CA LEU A 25 5.08 7.24 2.54
C LEU A 25 5.13 8.28 1.42
N CYS A 26 3.98 8.84 1.02
CA CYS A 26 3.90 9.92 0.04
C CYS A 26 4.20 11.31 0.63
N TYR A 27 4.68 11.42 1.87
CA TYR A 27 5.05 12.70 2.47
C TYR A 27 6.29 13.27 1.78
N GLY A 28 6.18 14.50 1.28
CA GLY A 28 7.27 15.16 0.53
C GLY A 28 7.28 14.88 -0.98
N LEU A 29 6.40 13.99 -1.48
CA LEU A 29 6.18 13.78 -2.92
C LEU A 29 5.17 14.78 -3.47
N ASP A 30 5.25 15.10 -4.76
CA ASP A 30 4.29 15.97 -5.42
C ASP A 30 2.94 15.26 -5.60
N ARG A 31 1.97 15.70 -4.80
CA ARG A 31 0.61 15.16 -4.77
C ARG A 31 -0.20 15.43 -6.03
N ARG A 32 0.30 16.28 -6.93
CA ARG A 32 -0.30 16.44 -8.27
C ARG A 32 -0.16 15.18 -9.11
N PHE A 33 0.90 14.39 -8.88
CA PHE A 33 1.21 13.20 -9.66
C PHE A 33 1.08 11.91 -8.86
N VAL A 34 1.41 11.94 -7.57
CA VAL A 34 1.34 10.76 -6.69
C VAL A 34 0.07 10.75 -5.85
N ASN A 35 -0.78 9.75 -6.09
CA ASN A 35 -2.03 9.54 -5.37
C ASN A 35 -2.00 8.21 -4.60
N SER A 36 -1.99 8.30 -3.27
CA SER A 36 -1.98 7.15 -2.36
C SER A 36 -3.23 6.27 -2.50
N ILE A 37 -4.38 6.85 -2.88
CA ILE A 37 -5.63 6.11 -3.08
C ILE A 37 -5.51 5.14 -4.26
N ASP A 38 -4.83 5.55 -5.33
CA ASP A 38 -4.68 4.72 -6.52
C ASP A 38 -3.78 3.51 -6.26
N VAL A 39 -2.72 3.70 -5.46
CA VAL A 39 -1.88 2.61 -4.95
C VAL A 39 -2.71 1.69 -4.06
N ALA A 40 -3.45 2.25 -3.09
CA ALA A 40 -4.22 1.47 -2.12
C ALA A 40 -5.29 0.59 -2.78
N LYS A 41 -5.97 1.08 -3.82
CA LYS A 41 -6.97 0.31 -4.59
C LYS A 41 -6.33 -0.93 -5.20
N LYS A 42 -5.21 -0.76 -5.90
CA LYS A 42 -4.45 -1.85 -6.53
C LYS A 42 -3.88 -2.84 -5.53
N VAL A 43 -3.40 -2.35 -4.37
CA VAL A 43 -2.91 -3.22 -3.30
C VAL A 43 -4.03 -4.13 -2.80
N ILE A 44 -5.23 -3.60 -2.56
CA ILE A 44 -6.37 -4.42 -2.10
C ILE A 44 -6.72 -5.54 -3.09
N GLU A 45 -6.66 -5.28 -4.38
CA GLU A 45 -6.94 -6.28 -5.42
C GLU A 45 -5.97 -7.49 -5.35
N GLY A 46 -4.74 -7.28 -4.86
CA GLY A 46 -3.74 -8.33 -4.69
C GLY A 46 -3.71 -8.99 -3.30
N LEU A 47 -4.57 -8.59 -2.35
CA LEU A 47 -4.59 -9.18 -1.01
C LEU A 47 -5.33 -10.51 -0.95
N TYR A 48 -4.85 -11.39 -0.08
CA TYR A 48 -5.50 -12.64 0.30
C TYR A 48 -5.66 -12.74 1.82
N ASP A 49 -6.52 -13.64 2.29
CA ASP A 49 -6.76 -13.83 3.72
C ASP A 49 -5.55 -14.44 4.43
N GLY A 50 -5.16 -13.83 5.55
CA GLY A 50 -4.00 -14.25 6.33
C GLY A 50 -2.66 -13.68 5.82
N VAL A 51 -2.66 -12.76 4.86
CA VAL A 51 -1.45 -12.06 4.42
C VAL A 51 -0.76 -11.35 5.58
N THR A 52 0.57 -11.45 5.68
CA THR A 52 1.32 -10.78 6.73
C THR A 52 1.45 -9.28 6.43
N THR A 53 1.62 -8.46 7.47
CA THR A 53 1.86 -7.02 7.28
C THR A 53 3.16 -6.72 6.54
N THR A 54 4.09 -7.68 6.48
CA THR A 54 5.34 -7.55 5.71
C THR A 54 5.07 -7.78 4.22
N GLU A 55 4.34 -8.84 3.87
CA GLU A 55 3.92 -9.09 2.48
C GLU A 55 3.04 -7.95 1.94
N LEU A 56 2.14 -7.41 2.78
CA LEU A 56 1.33 -6.23 2.42
C LEU A 56 2.19 -5.02 2.06
N ASP A 57 3.25 -4.75 2.85
CA ASP A 57 4.16 -3.63 2.57
C ASP A 57 4.96 -3.85 1.27
N ASN A 58 5.42 -5.07 1.02
CA ASN A 58 6.12 -5.42 -0.21
C ASN A 58 5.20 -5.26 -1.42
N LEU A 59 3.96 -5.76 -1.35
CA LEU A 59 2.97 -5.59 -2.39
C LEU A 59 2.69 -4.10 -2.66
N ALA A 60 2.60 -3.28 -1.61
CA ALA A 60 2.43 -1.84 -1.76
C ALA A 60 3.61 -1.17 -2.47
N ALA A 61 4.84 -1.56 -2.15
CA ALA A 61 6.05 -1.05 -2.81
C ALA A 61 6.13 -1.47 -4.27
N GLU A 62 5.87 -2.75 -4.58
CA GLU A 62 5.82 -3.27 -5.96
C GLU A 62 4.72 -2.58 -6.78
N THR A 63 3.55 -2.37 -6.16
CA THR A 63 2.43 -1.66 -6.78
C THR A 63 2.81 -0.21 -7.08
N ALA A 64 3.44 0.50 -6.14
CA ALA A 64 3.93 1.86 -6.37
C ALA A 64 4.96 1.89 -7.50
N ALA A 65 5.97 1.01 -7.47
CA ALA A 65 6.98 0.93 -8.51
C ALA A 65 6.39 0.67 -9.91
N SER A 66 5.32 -0.13 -10.01
CA SER A 66 4.61 -0.35 -11.27
C SER A 66 3.93 0.91 -11.84
N LEU A 67 3.64 1.90 -10.99
CA LEU A 67 3.04 3.18 -11.40
C LEU A 67 4.06 4.22 -11.88
N THR A 68 5.35 3.88 -11.89
CA THR A 68 6.40 4.74 -12.50
C THR A 68 6.14 5.05 -13.97
N VAL A 69 5.44 4.16 -14.67
CA VAL A 69 4.97 4.39 -16.06
C VAL A 69 4.00 5.57 -16.16
N LYS A 70 3.31 5.93 -15.07
CA LYS A 70 2.47 7.13 -15.00
C LYS A 70 3.29 8.37 -14.66
N HIS A 71 4.17 8.27 -13.66
CA HIS A 71 5.05 9.35 -13.24
C HIS A 71 6.25 8.82 -12.45
N PRO A 72 7.48 9.32 -12.67
CA PRO A 72 8.69 8.81 -12.00
C PRO A 72 8.68 8.96 -10.47
N GLU A 73 7.93 9.91 -9.90
CA GLU A 73 7.85 10.07 -8.44
C GLU A 73 7.23 8.88 -7.71
N TYR A 74 6.54 7.97 -8.40
CA TYR A 74 6.08 6.72 -7.79
C TYR A 74 7.22 5.76 -7.41
N ALA A 75 8.47 6.04 -7.81
CA ALA A 75 9.67 5.29 -7.43
C ALA A 75 10.53 5.93 -6.33
N LEU A 76 10.12 7.08 -5.77
CA LEU A 76 10.87 7.80 -4.74
C LEU A 76 10.53 7.35 -3.32
#